data_AF-A0A7R9D2U2-F1
#
_entry.id   AF-A0A7R9D2U2-F1
#
_cell.length_a   1.000
_cell.length_b   1.000
_cell.length_c   1.000
_cell.angle_alpha   90.00
_cell.angle_beta   90.00
_cell.angle_gamma   90.00
#
_symmetry.space_group_name_H-M   'P 1'
#
loop_
_entity.id
_entity.type
_entity.pdbx_description
1 polymer ?
#
loop_
_entity_poly.entity_id
_entity_poly.type
_entity_poly.pdbx_seq_one_letter_code
_entity_poly.pdbx_strand_id
1 'polypeptide(L)'
;MLPCVGGEEVRRRDGQGPFGPEPPSVHNNTTAWLMCVCELVCNMLTLLLLMLMASHRSLAQDMKQAYRKPCGFDSDCVDNAYCVGQIYCLCKPGFVINSEDGQLACLQEATHIGDACTADIQCSKTFGAQAQCLNNGTCGCREDAHFMEDLCYRSVLLDGPCSLDSDCFLTNNSRCMGGLGESCTNSRQCVVRGNVTDVTTCSNEVCECVQGYTPNNEKTDCNGSTQLLAVFNTVLLALSAGEGEKEDPPPPLTLPGSATE
;
A
#
# COMPACT_ATOMS: atom_id res chain seq x y z
N MET A 1 1.97 -5.63 15.17
CA MET A 1 3.35 -5.21 14.80
C MET A 1 3.95 -6.44 14.14
N LEU A 2 4.43 -6.30 12.90
CA LEU A 2 4.73 -7.40 11.99
C LEU A 2 6.19 -7.88 12.17
N PRO A 3 6.56 -9.15 12.04
CA PRO A 3 7.98 -9.54 12.03
C PRO A 3 8.70 -9.22 10.71
N CYS A 4 9.96 -8.79 10.79
CA CYS A 4 10.88 -8.73 9.63
C CYS A 4 11.33 -10.14 9.23
N VAL A 5 11.20 -10.48 7.94
CA VAL A 5 11.70 -11.77 7.43
C VAL A 5 12.55 -11.58 6.18
N GLY A 6 13.60 -12.39 6.05
CA GLY A 6 14.51 -12.37 4.91
C GLY A 6 13.87 -13.00 3.67
N GLY A 7 14.00 -12.35 2.51
CA GLY A 7 13.52 -12.91 1.26
C GLY A 7 14.36 -14.11 0.81
N GLU A 8 13.81 -15.32 0.92
CA GLU A 8 14.26 -16.42 0.07
C GLU A 8 13.69 -16.19 -1.35
N GLU A 9 14.56 -16.36 -2.34
CA GLU A 9 14.30 -16.05 -3.74
C GLU A 9 13.25 -17.02 -4.32
N VAL A 10 11.97 -16.66 -4.19
CA VAL A 10 10.87 -17.39 -4.81
C VAL A 10 10.95 -17.18 -6.32
N ARG A 11 11.67 -18.07 -7.01
CA ARG A 11 11.53 -18.28 -8.46
C ARG A 11 10.07 -18.61 -8.75
N ARG A 12 9.35 -17.72 -9.44
CA ARG A 12 8.11 -18.08 -10.14
C ARG A 12 8.29 -17.95 -11.63
N ARG A 13 7.93 -19.06 -12.29
CA ARG A 13 7.84 -19.29 -13.73
C ARG A 13 6.88 -18.29 -14.35
N ASP A 14 7.33 -17.68 -15.44
CA ASP A 14 6.47 -17.02 -16.41
C ASP A 14 5.50 -18.05 -17.02
N GLY A 15 4.21 -17.87 -16.76
CA GLY A 15 3.11 -18.56 -17.41
C GLY A 15 2.42 -17.61 -18.38
N GLN A 16 2.87 -17.63 -19.63
CA GLN A 16 2.29 -16.87 -20.73
C GLN A 16 0.92 -17.47 -21.12
N GLY A 17 -0.17 -16.74 -20.91
CA GLY A 17 -1.48 -17.05 -21.49
C GLY A 17 -1.66 -16.36 -22.86
N PRO A 18 -2.31 -16.99 -23.85
CA PRO A 18 -2.51 -16.40 -25.16
C PRO A 18 -3.83 -15.60 -25.19
N PHE A 19 -3.75 -14.29 -25.42
CA PHE A 19 -4.89 -13.48 -25.85
C PHE A 19 -4.80 -13.30 -27.37
N GLY A 20 -5.77 -13.88 -28.09
CA GLY A 20 -5.96 -13.62 -29.52
C GLY A 20 -6.62 -12.25 -29.74
N PRO A 21 -6.40 -11.60 -30.90
CA PRO A 21 -7.00 -10.30 -31.20
C PRO A 21 -8.43 -10.45 -31.75
N GLU A 22 -9.38 -9.68 -31.18
CA GLU A 22 -10.70 -9.43 -31.77
C GLU A 22 -10.63 -8.38 -32.91
N PRO A 23 -11.55 -8.42 -33.89
CA PRO A 23 -11.58 -7.49 -35.01
C PRO A 23 -12.23 -6.13 -34.67
N PRO A 24 -11.85 -5.03 -35.35
CA PRO A 24 -12.41 -3.71 -35.06
C PRO A 24 -13.81 -3.53 -35.66
N SER A 25 -14.74 -3.09 -34.83
CA SER A 25 -16.06 -2.59 -35.21
C SER A 25 -15.98 -1.11 -35.63
N VAL A 26 -16.58 -0.81 -36.78
CA VAL A 26 -16.72 0.53 -37.37
C VAL A 26 -17.58 1.42 -36.47
N HIS A 27 -17.05 2.57 -36.03
CA HIS A 27 -17.79 3.56 -35.24
C HIS A 27 -17.96 4.89 -35.97
N ASN A 28 -19.19 5.40 -35.88
CA ASN A 28 -19.68 6.64 -36.49
C ASN A 28 -18.99 7.88 -35.90
N ASN A 29 -18.71 8.85 -36.79
CA ASN A 29 -17.84 10.01 -36.57
C ASN A 29 -18.40 11.14 -35.68
N THR A 30 -19.47 10.91 -34.92
CA THR A 30 -20.13 11.93 -34.07
C THR A 30 -19.88 11.73 -32.57
N THR A 31 -19.62 10.51 -32.12
CA THR A 31 -19.29 10.21 -30.71
C THR A 31 -17.82 10.48 -30.38
N ALA A 32 -16.91 10.36 -31.36
CA ALA A 32 -15.48 10.62 -31.20
C ALA A 32 -15.18 12.08 -30.81
N TRP A 33 -15.94 13.04 -31.33
CA TRP A 33 -15.78 14.47 -31.02
C TRP A 33 -16.22 14.80 -29.58
N LEU A 34 -17.32 14.22 -29.12
CA LEU A 34 -17.81 14.41 -27.75
C LEU A 34 -16.88 13.76 -26.71
N MET A 35 -16.32 12.58 -27.01
CA MET A 35 -15.33 11.91 -26.15
C MET A 35 -14.02 12.71 -26.04
N CYS A 36 -13.53 13.27 -27.16
CA CYS A 36 -12.31 14.07 -27.20
C CYS A 36 -12.44 15.39 -26.41
N VAL A 37 -13.60 16.05 -26.49
CA VAL A 37 -13.89 17.25 -25.68
C VAL A 37 -14.00 16.90 -24.20
N CYS A 38 -14.56 15.74 -23.85
CA CYS A 38 -14.66 15.27 -22.47
C CYS A 38 -13.26 14.99 -21.86
N GLU A 39 -12.36 14.34 -22.59
CA GLU A 39 -10.98 14.09 -22.14
C GLU A 39 -10.19 15.39 -21.95
N LEU A 40 -10.36 16.37 -22.84
CA LEU A 40 -9.72 17.69 -22.69
C LEU A 40 -10.23 18.43 -21.45
N VAL A 41 -11.55 18.44 -21.20
CA VAL A 41 -12.14 19.08 -20.02
C VAL A 41 -11.72 18.36 -18.74
N CYS A 42 -11.64 17.03 -18.75
CA CYS A 42 -11.19 16.23 -17.61
C CYS A 42 -9.70 16.46 -17.30
N ASN A 43 -8.84 16.54 -18.33
CA ASN A 43 -7.43 16.87 -18.17
C ASN A 43 -7.22 18.31 -17.65
N MET A 44 -8.02 19.27 -18.11
CA MET A 44 -7.95 20.64 -17.60
C MET A 44 -8.41 20.74 -16.14
N LEU A 45 -9.48 20.03 -15.76
CA LEU A 45 -9.99 20.00 -14.39
C LEU A 45 -9.01 19.30 -13.43
N THR A 46 -8.39 18.19 -13.85
CA THR A 46 -7.37 17.51 -13.05
C THR A 46 -6.12 18.36 -12.88
N LEU A 47 -5.65 19.06 -13.92
CA LEU A 47 -4.55 20.03 -13.81
C LEU A 47 -4.89 21.17 -12.86
N LEU A 48 -6.11 21.74 -12.94
CA LEU A 48 -6.55 22.80 -12.03
C LEU A 48 -6.60 22.31 -10.57
N LEU A 49 -7.11 21.09 -10.33
CA LEU A 49 -7.13 20.48 -9.00
C LEU A 49 -5.71 20.22 -8.47
N LEU A 50 -4.78 19.73 -9.31
CA LEU A 50 -3.38 19.54 -8.92
C LEU A 50 -2.72 20.86 -8.52
N MET A 51 -2.97 21.94 -9.26
CA MET A 51 -2.47 23.28 -8.95
C MET A 51 -3.05 23.82 -7.63
N LEU A 52 -4.35 23.60 -7.38
CA LEU A 52 -4.98 23.95 -6.10
C LEU A 52 -4.40 23.16 -4.92
N MET A 53 -4.21 21.85 -5.08
CA MET A 53 -3.61 21.00 -4.04
C MET A 53 -2.14 21.37 -3.77
N ALA A 54 -1.38 21.76 -4.80
CA ALA A 54 -0.01 22.26 -4.64
C ALA A 54 0.03 23.59 -3.85
N SER A 55 -0.90 24.51 -4.14
CA SER A 55 -1.04 25.79 -3.41
C SER A 55 -1.47 25.61 -1.94
N HIS A 56 -2.33 24.63 -1.65
CA HIS A 56 -2.69 24.31 -0.26
C HIS A 56 -1.53 23.69 0.54
N ARG A 57 -0.65 22.91 -0.12
CA ARG A 57 0.52 22.28 0.52
C ARG A 57 1.56 23.31 0.96
N SER A 58 1.84 24.34 0.15
CA SER A 58 2.79 25.40 0.51
C SER A 58 2.32 26.19 1.74
N LEU A 59 1.06 26.62 1.78
CA LEU A 59 0.51 27.37 2.91
C LEU A 59 0.50 26.56 4.21
N ALA A 60 0.22 25.25 4.13
CA ALA A 60 0.21 24.38 5.30
C ALA A 60 1.62 24.11 5.87
N GLN A 61 2.65 24.12 5.03
CA GLN A 61 4.05 23.99 5.47
C GLN A 61 4.55 25.29 6.13
N ASP A 62 4.18 26.45 5.58
CA ASP A 62 4.55 27.76 6.15
C ASP A 62 3.98 27.96 7.56
N MET A 63 2.75 27.49 7.81
CA MET A 63 2.08 27.62 9.12
C MET A 63 2.76 26.81 10.23
N LYS A 64 3.49 25.73 9.89
CA LYS A 64 4.24 24.93 10.89
C LYS A 64 5.59 25.57 11.25
N GLN A 65 6.09 26.47 10.40
CA GLN A 65 7.42 27.07 10.54
C GLN A 65 7.36 28.57 10.90
N ALA A 66 6.16 29.17 10.88
CA ALA A 66 5.91 30.55 11.29
C ALA A 66 6.14 30.75 12.80
N TYR A 67 7.13 31.57 13.14
CA TYR A 67 7.39 32.01 14.50
C TYR A 67 6.51 33.23 14.83
N ARG A 68 5.76 33.20 15.94
CA ARG A 68 4.81 34.27 16.33
C ARG A 68 5.46 35.59 16.80
N LYS A 69 6.74 35.86 16.51
CA LYS A 69 7.32 37.18 16.81
C LYS A 69 6.89 38.18 15.75
N PRO A 70 6.23 39.28 16.15
CA PRO A 70 5.86 40.33 15.22
C PRO A 70 7.09 41.03 14.65
N CYS A 71 7.00 41.44 13.39
CA CYS A 71 8.04 42.18 12.69
C CYS A 71 7.39 43.24 11.80
N GLY A 72 8.05 44.37 11.59
CA GLY A 72 7.69 45.36 10.57
C GLY A 72 8.54 45.22 9.31
N PHE A 73 9.81 44.81 9.48
CA PHE A 73 10.79 44.66 8.42
C PHE A 73 11.66 43.42 8.64
N ASP A 74 12.36 43.00 7.59
CA ASP A 74 13.28 41.84 7.63
C ASP A 74 14.38 42.00 8.68
N SER A 75 14.82 43.24 8.95
CA SER A 75 15.82 43.55 9.99
C SER A 75 15.36 43.26 11.41
N ASP A 76 14.04 43.10 11.64
CA ASP A 76 13.50 42.75 12.96
C ASP A 76 13.60 41.23 13.23
N CYS A 77 13.89 40.45 12.18
CA CYS A 77 14.03 39.01 12.23
C CYS A 77 15.49 38.59 12.46
N VAL A 78 15.67 37.34 12.86
CA VAL A 78 17.01 36.74 13.02
C VAL A 78 17.68 36.53 11.67
N ASP A 79 18.98 36.26 11.67
CA ASP A 79 19.71 35.93 10.44
C ASP A 79 19.04 34.77 9.70
N ASN A 80 19.06 34.86 8.37
CA ASN A 80 18.40 33.90 7.47
C ASN A 80 16.87 33.81 7.62
N ALA A 81 16.22 34.85 8.17
CA ALA A 81 14.77 35.02 8.13
C ALA A 81 14.36 36.29 7.36
N TYR A 82 13.07 36.41 7.07
CA TYR A 82 12.44 37.60 6.49
C TYR A 82 11.04 37.81 7.09
N CYS A 83 10.52 39.02 6.98
CA CYS A 83 9.25 39.42 7.56
C CYS A 83 8.10 39.24 6.57
N VAL A 84 7.14 38.39 6.91
CA VAL A 84 5.98 38.11 6.06
C VAL A 84 4.85 39.07 6.40
N GLY A 85 4.48 39.91 5.43
CA GLY A 85 3.33 40.79 5.51
C GLY A 85 3.38 41.82 6.63
N GLN A 86 4.56 42.09 7.21
CA GLN A 86 4.71 42.92 8.43
C GLN A 86 3.95 42.35 9.64
N ILE A 87 3.84 41.02 9.72
CA ILE A 87 3.10 40.33 10.77
C ILE A 87 3.99 39.36 11.54
N TYR A 88 4.84 38.57 10.88
CA TYR A 88 5.66 37.56 11.55
C TYR A 88 6.92 37.18 10.76
N CYS A 89 7.94 36.69 11.47
CA CYS A 89 9.18 36.23 10.86
C CYS A 89 9.08 34.79 10.37
N LEU A 90 9.66 34.53 9.20
CA LEU A 90 9.78 33.20 8.59
C LEU A 90 11.22 32.95 8.14
N CYS A 91 11.75 31.74 8.35
CA CYS A 91 13.07 31.37 7.82
C CYS A 91 13.06 31.36 6.28
N LYS A 92 14.17 31.74 5.67
CA LYS A 92 14.38 31.70 4.22
C LYS A 92 14.34 30.24 3.71
N PRO A 93 14.07 30.01 2.41
CA PRO A 93 14.15 28.68 1.82
C PRO A 93 15.51 28.02 2.07
N GLY A 94 15.51 26.73 2.41
CA GLY A 94 16.72 25.98 2.79
C GLY A 94 17.21 26.24 4.22
N PHE A 95 16.41 26.92 5.04
CA PHE A 95 16.67 27.08 6.47
C PHE A 95 15.52 26.54 7.31
N VAL A 96 15.88 25.94 8.45
CA VAL A 96 14.97 25.38 9.44
C VAL A 96 15.00 26.19 10.73
N ILE A 97 13.85 26.28 11.38
CA ILE A 97 13.72 26.96 12.67
C ILE A 97 14.32 26.08 13.77
N ASN A 98 15.31 26.59 14.48
CA ASN A 98 15.71 26.08 15.79
C ASN A 98 15.27 27.06 16.87
N SER A 99 14.64 26.55 17.91
CA SER A 99 14.14 27.33 19.05
C SER A 99 14.51 26.65 20.37
N GLU A 100 15.62 25.93 20.39
CA GLU A 100 16.21 25.41 21.62
C GLU A 100 16.61 26.56 22.55
N ASP A 101 16.40 26.37 23.86
CA ASP A 101 16.76 27.30 24.93
C ASP A 101 16.21 28.74 24.81
N GLY A 102 15.14 28.92 24.04
CA GLY A 102 14.48 30.21 23.84
C GLY A 102 15.26 31.19 22.95
N GLN A 103 16.39 30.76 22.38
CA GLN A 103 17.10 31.52 21.34
C GLN A 103 16.70 31.00 19.97
N LEU A 104 16.04 31.86 19.21
CA LEU A 104 15.63 31.55 17.85
C LEU A 104 16.82 31.66 16.90
N ALA A 105 17.04 30.62 16.09
CA ALA A 105 17.98 30.64 14.97
C ALA A 105 17.36 29.98 13.75
N CYS A 106 17.60 30.54 12.56
CA CYS A 106 17.34 29.84 11.29
C CYS A 106 18.63 29.16 10.85
N LEU A 107 18.68 27.84 11.01
CA LEU A 107 19.84 27.01 10.69
C LEU A 107 19.72 26.45 9.28
N GLN A 108 20.84 26.27 8.58
CA GLN A 108 20.83 25.72 7.23
C GLN A 108 20.35 24.26 7.27
N GLU A 109 19.40 23.93 6.39
CA GLU A 109 18.93 22.56 6.19
C GLU A 109 20.05 21.70 5.59
N ALA A 110 20.20 20.47 6.08
CA ALA A 110 21.18 19.54 5.53
C ALA A 110 20.71 19.02 4.16
N THR A 111 21.64 18.89 3.23
CA THR A 111 21.36 18.41 1.87
C THR A 111 21.79 16.96 1.68
N HIS A 112 22.83 16.54 2.37
CA HIS A 112 23.35 15.17 2.35
C HIS A 112 23.68 14.66 3.77
N ILE A 113 23.66 13.34 3.94
CA ILE A 113 24.24 12.71 5.13
C ILE A 113 25.73 13.03 5.19
N GLY A 114 26.22 13.40 6.38
CA GLY A 114 27.57 13.90 6.60
C GLY A 114 27.70 15.43 6.57
N ASP A 115 26.66 16.16 6.17
CA ASP A 115 26.65 17.63 6.22
C ASP A 115 26.80 18.12 7.67
N ALA A 116 27.45 19.27 7.83
CA ALA A 116 27.68 19.87 9.15
C ALA A 116 26.36 20.32 9.79
N CYS A 117 26.21 20.04 11.08
CA CYS A 117 25.02 20.39 11.85
C CYS A 117 25.38 20.78 13.29
N THR A 118 24.47 21.50 13.92
CA THR A 118 24.49 21.81 15.35
C THR A 118 23.23 21.34 16.07
N ALA A 119 22.15 21.05 15.33
CA ALA A 119 20.88 20.59 15.89
C ALA A 119 20.22 19.53 15.00
N ASP A 120 19.47 18.61 15.62
CA ASP A 120 18.80 17.50 14.93
C ASP A 120 17.86 17.95 13.82
N ILE A 121 17.19 19.10 14.02
CA ILE A 121 16.20 19.63 13.07
C ILE A 121 16.79 19.91 11.68
N GLN A 122 18.09 20.19 11.57
CA GLN A 122 18.77 20.36 10.29
C GLN A 122 18.80 19.07 9.47
N CYS A 123 18.92 17.93 10.14
CA CYS A 123 19.00 16.61 9.52
C CYS A 123 17.60 16.00 9.37
N SER A 124 16.75 16.12 10.40
CA SER A 124 15.45 15.45 10.44
C SER A 124 14.43 16.03 9.47
N LYS A 125 14.63 17.28 9.04
CA LYS A 125 13.79 17.93 8.03
C LYS A 125 13.86 17.21 6.68
N THR A 126 15.06 16.78 6.29
CA THR A 126 15.36 16.24 4.96
C THR A 126 15.35 14.71 4.97
N PHE A 127 15.99 14.10 5.97
CA PHE A 127 16.20 12.65 6.03
C PHE A 127 15.19 11.91 6.95
N GLY A 128 14.18 12.63 7.44
CA GLY A 128 13.12 12.07 8.28
C GLY A 128 13.46 12.01 9.77
N ALA A 129 12.49 11.56 10.58
CA ALA A 129 12.56 11.65 12.04
C ALA A 129 13.68 10.83 12.69
N GLN A 130 14.23 9.84 11.99
CA GLN A 130 15.32 9.00 12.48
C GLN A 130 16.72 9.56 12.16
N ALA A 131 16.80 10.72 11.52
CA ALA A 131 18.05 11.45 11.35
C ALA A 131 18.30 12.41 12.52
N GLN A 132 19.57 12.55 12.89
CA GLN A 132 20.01 13.40 14.00
C GLN A 132 21.37 14.03 13.70
N CYS A 133 21.71 15.05 14.47
CA CYS A 133 23.05 15.60 14.46
C CYS A 133 23.95 14.75 15.36
N LEU A 134 24.93 14.07 14.77
CA LEU A 134 25.83 13.20 15.51
C LEU A 134 26.82 14.01 16.35
N ASN A 135 27.43 13.38 17.35
CA ASN A 135 28.40 14.01 18.26
C ASN A 135 29.64 14.59 17.56
N ASN A 136 29.93 14.18 16.32
CA ASN A 136 30.99 14.73 15.48
C ASN A 136 30.58 16.01 14.72
N GLY A 137 29.35 16.50 14.93
CA GLY A 137 28.80 17.68 14.26
C GLY A 137 28.35 17.44 12.83
N THR A 138 28.00 16.20 12.46
CA THR A 138 27.52 15.85 11.11
C THR A 138 26.19 15.13 11.15
N CYS A 139 25.37 15.30 10.10
CA CYS A 139 24.10 14.62 9.98
C CYS A 139 24.29 13.12 9.74
N GLY A 140 23.55 12.30 10.47
CA GLY A 140 23.52 10.86 10.28
C GLY A 140 22.22 10.25 10.81
N CYS A 141 22.04 8.95 10.59
CA CYS A 141 20.95 8.23 11.24
C CYS A 141 21.26 7.99 12.72
N ARG A 142 20.21 7.88 13.54
CA ARG A 142 20.29 7.41 14.93
C ARG A 142 20.97 6.04 15.01
N GLU A 143 21.48 5.70 16.20
CA GLU A 143 22.21 4.44 16.43
C GLU A 143 21.37 3.19 16.10
N ASP A 144 20.06 3.26 16.32
CA ASP A 144 19.08 2.22 16.01
C ASP A 144 18.37 2.44 14.66
N ALA A 145 19.01 3.15 13.73
CA ALA A 145 18.48 3.47 12.42
C ALA A 145 19.52 3.28 11.31
N HIS A 146 19.04 3.13 10.08
CA HIS A 146 19.88 2.98 8.89
C HIS A 146 19.38 3.87 7.75
N PHE A 147 20.28 4.19 6.84
CA PHE A 147 20.00 5.03 5.68
C PHE A 147 19.60 4.17 4.48
N MET A 148 18.42 4.41 3.91
CA MET A 148 17.89 3.73 2.74
C MET A 148 17.02 4.71 1.95
N GLU A 149 17.17 4.77 0.62
CA GLU A 149 16.33 5.61 -0.25
C GLU A 149 16.18 7.07 0.25
N ASP A 150 17.31 7.71 0.56
CA ASP A 150 17.40 9.10 1.03
C ASP A 150 16.76 9.41 2.39
N LEU A 151 16.29 8.40 3.13
CA LEU A 151 15.71 8.56 4.46
C LEU A 151 16.39 7.65 5.48
N CYS A 152 16.35 8.08 6.74
CA CYS A 152 16.70 7.22 7.86
C CYS A 152 15.44 6.46 8.31
N TYR A 153 15.54 5.13 8.35
CA TYR A 153 14.53 4.24 8.88
C TYR A 153 15.02 3.56 10.15
N ARG A 154 14.08 3.19 11.02
CA ARG A 154 14.42 2.42 12.21
C ARG A 154 14.99 1.07 11.78
N SER A 155 16.05 0.61 12.42
CA SER A 155 16.66 -0.69 12.15
C SER A 155 16.01 -1.77 12.99
N VAL A 156 15.37 -2.73 12.33
CA VAL A 156 14.74 -3.90 12.91
C VAL A 156 15.40 -5.15 12.32
N LEU A 157 15.86 -6.03 13.19
CA LEU A 157 16.47 -7.31 12.80
C LEU A 157 15.41 -8.36 12.47
N LEU A 158 15.82 -9.54 11.97
CA LEU A 158 14.91 -10.66 11.71
C LEU A 158 14.06 -10.98 12.94
N ASP A 159 12.81 -11.36 12.68
CA ASP A 159 11.76 -11.64 13.67
C ASP A 159 11.41 -10.44 14.57
N GLY A 160 12.09 -9.30 14.39
CA GLY A 160 11.82 -8.07 15.12
C GLY A 160 10.54 -7.40 14.62
N PRO A 161 9.83 -6.67 15.51
CA PRO A 161 8.59 -5.99 15.16
C PRO A 161 8.87 -4.77 14.27
N CYS A 162 8.25 -4.75 13.11
CA CYS A 162 8.33 -3.73 12.09
C CYS A 162 6.93 -3.24 11.71
N SER A 163 6.89 -2.05 11.12
CA SER A 163 5.69 -1.43 10.58
C SER A 163 5.80 -1.21 9.07
N LEU A 164 7.03 -1.06 8.57
CA LEU A 164 7.34 -0.85 7.16
C LEU A 164 8.46 -1.79 6.71
N ASP A 165 8.44 -2.23 5.46
CA ASP A 165 9.51 -3.09 4.90
C ASP A 165 10.89 -2.44 5.05
N SER A 166 10.96 -1.11 4.96
CA SER A 166 12.17 -0.31 5.16
C SER A 166 12.67 -0.26 6.61
N ASP A 167 11.89 -0.75 7.59
CA ASP A 167 12.41 -0.94 8.95
C ASP A 167 13.40 -2.13 8.99
N CYS A 168 13.32 -3.07 8.06
CA CYS A 168 14.08 -4.31 8.13
C CYS A 168 15.54 -4.14 7.66
N PHE A 169 16.49 -4.21 8.60
CA PHE A 169 17.92 -3.94 8.39
C PHE A 169 18.76 -5.23 8.31
N LEU A 170 18.64 -5.99 7.20
CA LEU A 170 19.49 -7.17 6.98
C LEU A 170 19.96 -7.36 5.54
N THR A 171 19.03 -7.42 4.59
CA THR A 171 19.33 -7.71 3.18
C THR A 171 18.41 -6.89 2.28
N ASN A 172 18.80 -6.67 1.02
CA ASN A 172 18.00 -5.91 0.05
C ASN A 172 16.56 -6.46 -0.19
N ASN A 173 16.21 -7.58 0.43
CA ASN A 173 14.93 -8.27 0.25
C ASN A 173 14.24 -8.59 1.59
N SER A 174 14.68 -8.05 2.72
CA SER A 174 13.93 -8.17 3.97
C SER A 174 12.65 -7.33 3.91
N ARG A 175 11.55 -7.88 4.41
CA ARG A 175 10.22 -7.26 4.36
C ARG A 175 9.45 -7.53 5.65
N CYS A 176 8.50 -6.66 5.97
CA CYS A 176 7.53 -6.92 7.02
C CYS A 176 6.53 -7.97 6.55
N MET A 177 6.35 -9.01 7.35
CA MET A 177 5.35 -10.05 7.08
C MET A 177 4.32 -10.10 8.20
N GLY A 178 3.05 -10.20 7.84
CA GLY A 178 1.93 -10.28 8.77
C GLY A 178 1.33 -11.67 8.85
N GLY A 179 0.94 -12.06 10.06
CA GLY A 179 0.10 -13.22 10.31
C GLY A 179 -1.38 -12.96 9.99
N LEU A 180 -2.20 -14.00 10.09
CA LEU A 180 -3.65 -13.89 9.91
C LEU A 180 -4.27 -12.91 10.91
N GLY A 181 -5.04 -11.94 10.40
CA GLY A 181 -5.67 -10.88 11.17
C GLY A 181 -4.78 -9.66 11.43
N GLU A 182 -3.56 -9.61 10.88
CA GLU A 182 -2.67 -8.45 10.97
C GLU A 182 -2.77 -7.54 9.75
N SER A 183 -2.29 -6.29 9.88
CA SER A 183 -2.37 -5.31 8.80
C SER A 183 -1.46 -5.67 7.63
N CYS A 184 -1.91 -5.40 6.41
CA CYS A 184 -1.13 -5.59 5.20
C CYS A 184 -1.43 -4.51 4.16
N THR A 185 -0.45 -4.28 3.28
CA THR A 185 -0.59 -3.48 2.05
C THR A 185 -0.54 -4.35 0.80
N ASN A 186 0.03 -5.55 0.88
CA ASN A 186 0.13 -6.49 -0.23
C ASN A 186 -0.06 -7.93 0.25
N SER A 187 -0.74 -8.78 -0.54
CA SER A 187 -0.91 -10.21 -0.23
C SER A 187 0.41 -10.97 -0.05
N ARG A 188 1.52 -10.49 -0.64
CA ARG A 188 2.86 -11.08 -0.44
C ARG A 188 3.42 -10.90 0.97
N GLN A 189 2.84 -10.02 1.78
CA GLN A 189 3.21 -9.82 3.19
C GLN A 189 2.51 -10.84 4.10
N CYS A 190 1.42 -11.45 3.64
CA CYS A 190 0.62 -12.35 4.46
C CYS A 190 1.22 -13.75 4.47
N VAL A 191 1.51 -14.26 5.67
CA VAL A 191 2.14 -15.57 5.89
C VAL A 191 1.46 -16.38 6.99
N VAL A 192 1.55 -17.69 6.88
CA VAL A 192 1.16 -18.65 7.94
C VAL A 192 2.40 -19.43 8.36
N ARG A 193 2.61 -19.58 9.68
CA ARG A 193 3.79 -20.28 10.26
C ARG A 193 5.16 -19.84 9.69
N GLY A 194 5.28 -18.57 9.30
CA GLY A 194 6.53 -18.01 8.75
C GLY A 194 6.83 -18.45 7.32
N ASN A 195 5.87 -19.01 6.57
CA ASN A 195 6.03 -19.35 5.17
C ASN A 195 5.04 -18.57 4.28
N VAL A 196 5.53 -18.05 3.15
CA VAL A 196 4.70 -17.38 2.15
C VAL A 196 3.92 -18.45 1.41
N THR A 197 2.62 -18.53 1.70
CA THR A 197 1.73 -19.50 1.07
C THR A 197 0.74 -18.80 0.15
N ASP A 198 0.35 -19.45 -0.94
CA ASP A 198 -0.74 -18.96 -1.81
C ASP A 198 -2.14 -19.13 -1.19
N VAL A 199 -2.22 -19.56 0.08
CA VAL A 199 -3.49 -19.72 0.81
C VAL A 199 -3.85 -18.50 1.66
N THR A 200 -3.03 -17.46 1.67
CA THR A 200 -3.25 -16.18 2.36
C THR A 200 -3.35 -15.02 1.37
N THR A 201 -4.20 -14.04 1.66
CA THR A 201 -4.38 -12.82 0.87
C THR A 201 -4.56 -11.60 1.76
N CYS A 202 -4.15 -10.44 1.28
CA CYS A 202 -4.49 -9.17 1.90
C CYS A 202 -5.88 -8.74 1.43
N SER A 203 -6.83 -8.61 2.35
CA SER A 203 -8.21 -8.20 2.10
C SER A 203 -8.59 -7.13 3.11
N ASN A 204 -9.09 -5.98 2.64
CA ASN A 204 -9.42 -4.84 3.52
C ASN A 204 -8.27 -4.42 4.45
N GLU A 205 -7.04 -4.38 3.92
CA GLU A 205 -5.82 -4.06 4.68
C GLU A 205 -5.50 -5.06 5.81
N VAL A 206 -6.11 -6.25 5.80
CA VAL A 206 -5.90 -7.31 6.79
C VAL A 206 -5.57 -8.64 6.11
N CYS A 207 -4.62 -9.39 6.66
CA CYS A 207 -4.27 -10.70 6.16
C CYS A 207 -5.34 -11.74 6.51
N GLU A 208 -5.91 -12.37 5.49
CA GLU A 208 -6.98 -13.37 5.60
C GLU A 208 -6.65 -14.61 4.75
N CYS A 209 -7.37 -15.71 4.99
CA CYS A 209 -7.27 -16.89 4.11
C CYS A 209 -7.97 -16.60 2.76
N VAL A 210 -7.44 -17.16 1.68
CA VAL A 210 -8.12 -17.12 0.37
C VAL A 210 -9.45 -17.90 0.42
N GLN A 211 -10.33 -17.65 -0.55
CA GLN A 211 -11.65 -18.27 -0.59
C GLN A 211 -11.57 -19.80 -0.58
N GLY A 212 -12.37 -20.44 0.27
CA GLY A 212 -12.40 -21.90 0.44
C GLY A 212 -11.50 -22.41 1.57
N TYR A 213 -10.74 -21.53 2.21
CA TYR A 213 -9.93 -21.84 3.39
C TYR A 213 -10.45 -21.10 4.61
N THR A 214 -10.33 -21.73 5.78
CA THR A 214 -10.70 -21.15 7.07
C THR A 214 -9.50 -21.17 8.01
N PRO A 215 -9.26 -20.07 8.75
CA PRO A 215 -8.17 -20.04 9.72
C PRO A 215 -8.41 -21.10 10.81
N ASN A 216 -7.35 -21.75 11.27
CA ASN A 216 -7.42 -22.58 12.46
C ASN A 216 -7.66 -21.72 13.72
N ASN A 217 -7.95 -22.36 14.85
CA ASN A 217 -8.24 -21.67 16.12
C ASN A 217 -7.10 -20.76 16.60
N GLU A 218 -5.86 -21.07 16.22
CA GLU A 218 -4.67 -20.34 16.61
C GLU A 218 -4.26 -19.25 15.61
N LYS A 219 -4.98 -19.10 14.48
CA LYS A 219 -4.61 -18.22 13.36
C LYS A 219 -3.20 -18.45 12.82
N THR A 220 -2.70 -19.68 12.96
CA THR A 220 -1.37 -20.09 12.49
C THR A 220 -1.42 -20.80 11.15
N ASP A 221 -2.60 -21.20 10.67
CA ASP A 221 -2.77 -21.95 9.42
C ASP A 221 -4.14 -21.72 8.77
N CYS A 222 -4.22 -21.93 7.47
CA CYS A 222 -5.45 -21.87 6.68
C CYS A 222 -5.83 -23.30 6.24
N ASN A 223 -6.85 -23.86 6.86
CA ASN A 223 -7.33 -25.20 6.52
C ASN A 223 -8.40 -25.12 5.44
N GLY A 224 -8.20 -25.85 4.34
CA GLY A 224 -9.20 -25.95 3.28
C GLY A 224 -10.48 -26.57 3.81
N SER A 225 -11.62 -25.91 3.58
CA SER A 225 -12.91 -26.57 3.69
C SER A 225 -13.00 -27.55 2.53
N THR A 226 -13.02 -28.86 2.78
CA THR A 226 -13.34 -29.86 1.76
C THR A 226 -14.80 -29.72 1.34
N GLN A 227 -15.14 -28.64 0.63
CA GLN A 227 -16.46 -28.46 0.01
C GLN A 227 -16.71 -29.46 -1.13
N LEU A 228 -15.72 -30.27 -1.52
CA LEU A 228 -15.96 -31.41 -2.43
C LEU A 228 -16.72 -32.57 -1.79
N LEU A 229 -16.69 -32.73 -0.46
CA LEU A 229 -17.44 -33.80 0.21
C LEU A 229 -18.93 -33.48 0.40
N ALA A 230 -19.29 -32.18 0.40
CA ALA A 230 -20.69 -31.76 0.47
C ALA A 230 -21.44 -32.04 -0.84
N VAL A 231 -20.80 -31.83 -1.99
CA VAL A 231 -21.37 -32.14 -3.32
C VAL A 231 -21.54 -33.65 -3.50
N PHE A 232 -20.57 -34.46 -3.04
CA PHE A 232 -20.70 -35.92 -3.10
C PHE A 232 -21.87 -36.44 -2.27
N ASN A 233 -22.11 -35.90 -1.07
CA ASN A 233 -23.25 -36.30 -0.25
C ASN A 233 -24.60 -35.83 -0.82
N THR A 234 -24.66 -34.67 -1.49
CA THR A 234 -25.91 -34.25 -2.16
C THR A 234 -26.21 -35.12 -3.39
N VAL A 235 -25.19 -35.51 -4.15
CA VAL A 235 -25.36 -36.42 -5.29
C VAL A 235 -25.70 -37.85 -4.83
N LEU A 236 -25.10 -38.34 -3.74
CA LEU A 236 -25.45 -39.66 -3.18
C LEU A 236 -26.90 -39.71 -2.65
N LEU A 237 -27.36 -38.65 -1.99
CA LEU A 237 -28.73 -38.53 -1.50
C LEU A 237 -29.75 -38.43 -2.65
N ALA A 238 -29.40 -37.72 -3.73
CA ALA A 238 -30.25 -37.62 -4.93
C ALA A 238 -30.38 -38.95 -5.69
N LEU A 239 -29.35 -39.81 -5.67
CA LEU A 239 -29.39 -41.14 -6.29
C LEU A 239 -30.15 -42.18 -5.46
N SER A 240 -30.33 -41.98 -4.16
CA SER A 240 -31.09 -42.89 -3.29
C SER A 240 -32.61 -42.64 -3.24
N ALA A 241 -33.10 -41.56 -3.87
CA ALA A 241 -34.50 -41.14 -3.79
C ALA A 241 -35.36 -41.49 -5.03
N GLY A 242 -34.84 -42.30 -5.94
CA GLY A 242 -35.48 -42.63 -7.23
C GLY A 242 -36.09 -44.03 -7.28
N GLU A 243 -37.02 -44.39 -6.39
CA GLU A 243 -37.91 -45.54 -6.61
C GLU A 243 -39.35 -45.21 -6.17
N GLY A 244 -40.25 -45.17 -7.16
CA GLY A 244 -41.66 -45.53 -6.94
C GLY A 244 -42.69 -44.43 -7.16
N GLU A 245 -42.99 -44.10 -8.41
CA GLU A 245 -44.37 -43.75 -8.77
C GLU A 245 -44.82 -44.57 -9.99
N LYS A 246 -45.99 -45.17 -9.81
CA LYS A 246 -46.62 -46.21 -10.59
C LYS A 246 -47.54 -45.55 -11.62
N GLU A 247 -47.15 -45.52 -12.88
CA GLU A 247 -48.01 -45.01 -13.96
C GLU A 247 -49.02 -46.08 -14.41
N ASP A 248 -50.30 -45.72 -14.43
CA ASP A 248 -51.41 -46.51 -14.95
C ASP A 248 -51.30 -46.73 -16.47
N PRO A 249 -51.81 -47.86 -17.02
CA PRO A 249 -51.63 -48.21 -18.42
C PRO A 249 -52.62 -47.47 -19.36
N PRO A 250 -52.19 -47.01 -20.55
CA PRO A 250 -53.09 -46.51 -21.59
C PRO A 250 -53.71 -47.66 -22.43
N PRO A 251 -54.88 -47.41 -23.08
CA PRO A 251 -55.68 -48.42 -23.77
C PRO A 251 -55.07 -48.90 -25.11
N PRO A 252 -55.50 -50.08 -25.63
CA PRO A 252 -54.85 -50.69 -26.77
C PRO A 252 -55.30 -50.08 -28.10
N LEU A 253 -54.35 -49.81 -28.98
CA LEU A 253 -54.59 -49.51 -30.39
C LEU A 253 -54.18 -50.69 -31.25
N THR A 254 -55.17 -51.44 -31.72
CA THR A 254 -55.08 -52.45 -32.78
C THR A 254 -54.78 -51.83 -34.14
N LEU A 255 -53.79 -52.39 -34.85
CA LEU A 255 -53.60 -52.24 -36.30
C LEU A 255 -53.05 -53.55 -36.93
N PRO A 256 -53.15 -53.73 -38.26
CA PRO A 256 -53.50 -55.01 -38.88
C PRO A 256 -52.31 -55.84 -39.42
N GLY A 257 -52.44 -57.17 -39.27
CA GLY A 257 -52.41 -58.21 -40.33
C GLY A 257 -51.11 -58.57 -41.08
N SER A 258 -50.83 -59.90 -41.10
CA SER A 258 -50.19 -60.74 -42.16
C SER A 258 -48.91 -61.45 -41.67
N ALA A 259 -48.64 -62.77 -41.82
CA ALA A 259 -49.30 -63.94 -42.43
C ALA A 259 -48.52 -65.23 -42.04
N THR A 260 -48.99 -66.40 -42.52
CA THR A 260 -48.35 -67.75 -42.63
C THR A 260 -48.34 -68.60 -41.36
N GLU A 261 -48.81 -69.85 -41.31
CA GLU A 261 -49.14 -70.91 -42.31
C GLU A 261 -50.60 -71.38 -42.26
#